data_AF-A0A5A7SXA3-F1
#
_entry.id   AF-A0A5A7SXA3-F1
#
_cell.length_a   1.000
_cell.length_b   1.000
_cell.length_c   1.000
_cell.angle_alpha   90.00
_cell.angle_beta   90.00
_cell.angle_gamma   90.00
#
_symmetry.space_group_name_H-M   'P 1'
#
loop_
_entity.id
_entity.type
_entity.pdbx_description
1 polymer ?
#
loop_
_entity_poly.entity_id
_entity_poly.type
_entity_poly.pdbx_seq_one_letter_code
_entity_poly.pdbx_strand_id
1 'polypeptide(L)'
;MKEGTSVREHVLDMMMHFNIAEINSGSIDEANQVSFILESLPKSFIPFQTNASLNKIEFNLTALLNELQRFQNLTMGERKKVEANATTTKRKLSRGSSSKTKAGPSKSSA
;
A
#
# COMPACT_ATOMS: atom_id res chain seq x y z
N MET A 1 10.73 -11.19 8.31
CA MET A 1 9.88 -11.66 7.18
C MET A 1 10.59 -11.55 5.84
N LYS A 2 10.06 -12.17 4.77
CA LYS A 2 10.50 -11.96 3.37
C LYS A 2 9.67 -10.87 2.69
N GLU A 3 10.20 -10.29 1.62
CA GLU A 3 9.49 -9.30 0.78
C GLU A 3 8.14 -9.85 0.29
N GLY A 4 7.10 -9.01 0.29
CA GLY A 4 5.75 -9.40 -0.16
C GLY A 4 4.93 -10.22 0.83
N THR A 5 5.47 -10.59 1.99
CA THR A 5 4.71 -11.24 3.08
C THR A 5 3.76 -10.23 3.74
N SER A 6 2.61 -10.67 4.25
CA SER A 6 1.69 -9.81 5.02
C SER A 6 2.36 -9.32 6.31
N VAL A 7 2.41 -8.00 6.50
CA VAL A 7 3.02 -7.44 7.72
C VAL A 7 2.20 -7.76 8.96
N ARG A 8 0.87 -7.85 8.81
CA ARG A 8 -0.04 -8.19 9.90
C ARG A 8 0.19 -9.61 10.40
N GLU A 9 0.34 -10.57 9.49
CA GLU A 9 0.61 -11.96 9.86
C GLU A 9 1.97 -12.08 10.56
N HIS A 10 3.00 -11.43 10.01
CA HIS A 10 4.33 -11.43 10.60
C HIS A 10 4.36 -10.85 12.02
N VAL A 11 3.70 -9.72 12.26
CA VAL A 11 3.66 -9.11 13.60
C VAL A 11 2.92 -10.00 14.61
N LEU A 12 1.78 -10.60 14.21
CA LEU A 12 1.04 -11.52 15.07
C LEU A 12 1.86 -12.78 15.42
N ASP A 13 2.63 -13.31 14.47
CA ASP A 13 3.55 -14.43 14.69
C ASP A 13 4.66 -14.06 15.70
N MET A 14 5.27 -12.88 15.54
CA MET A 14 6.27 -12.37 16.50
C MET A 14 5.69 -12.18 17.90
N MET A 15 4.46 -11.66 18.03
CA MET A 15 3.77 -11.54 19.32
C MET A 15 3.55 -12.91 19.98
N MET A 16 3.23 -13.94 19.20
CA MET A 16 3.14 -15.31 19.73
C MET A 16 4.48 -15.80 20.27
N HIS A 17 5.58 -15.55 19.56
CA HIS A 17 6.92 -15.90 20.03
C HIS A 17 7.33 -15.13 21.28
N PHE A 18 7.00 -13.85 21.40
CA PHE A 18 7.22 -13.08 22.63
C PHE A 18 6.46 -13.70 23.80
N ASN A 19 5.16 -13.98 23.64
CA ASN A 19 4.35 -14.60 24.69
C ASN A 19 4.93 -15.95 25.16
N ILE A 20 5.46 -16.77 24.24
CA ILE A 20 6.13 -18.04 24.60
C ILE A 20 7.45 -17.78 25.34
N ALA A 21 8.24 -16.80 24.92
CA ALA A 21 9.49 -16.44 25.58
C ALA A 21 9.26 -15.88 26.99
N GLU A 22 8.22 -15.07 27.19
CA GLU A 22 7.87 -14.49 28.49
C GLU A 22 7.54 -15.57 29.54
N ILE A 23 6.85 -16.63 29.12
CA ILE A 23 6.53 -17.77 29.99
C ILE A 23 7.80 -18.50 30.46
N ASN A 24 8.88 -18.47 29.68
CA ASN A 24 10.05 -19.33 29.88
C ASN A 24 11.33 -18.60 30.38
N SER A 25 11.50 -17.31 30.11
CA SER A 25 12.78 -16.59 30.37
C SER A 25 12.63 -15.20 30.98
N GLY A 26 11.42 -14.77 31.34
CA GLY A 26 11.12 -13.44 31.89
C GLY A 26 10.52 -12.47 30.86
N SER A 27 9.86 -11.40 31.32
CA SER A 27 9.12 -10.47 30.45
C SER A 27 10.04 -9.71 29.50
N ILE A 28 9.65 -9.59 28.22
CA ILE A 28 10.34 -8.71 27.26
C ILE A 28 9.63 -7.36 27.33
N ASP A 29 10.35 -6.28 27.67
CA ASP A 29 9.75 -4.95 27.69
C ASP A 29 9.24 -4.54 26.29
N GLU A 30 8.21 -3.71 26.28
CA GLU A 30 7.52 -3.32 25.05
C GLU A 30 8.45 -2.62 24.04
N ALA A 31 9.43 -1.85 24.51
CA ALA A 31 10.38 -1.16 23.63
C ALA A 31 11.27 -2.17 22.88
N ASN A 32 11.72 -3.22 23.55
CA ASN A 32 12.45 -4.31 22.92
C ASN A 32 11.58 -5.12 21.96
N GLN A 33 10.31 -5.39 22.30
CA GLN A 33 9.37 -6.04 21.36
C GLN A 33 9.21 -5.23 20.07
N VAL A 34 9.05 -3.91 20.20
CA VAL A 34 8.99 -2.97 19.06
C VAL A 34 10.29 -3.01 18.25
N SER A 35 11.47 -2.99 18.90
CA SER A 35 12.76 -3.06 18.22
C SER A 35 12.90 -4.34 17.39
N PHE A 36 12.60 -5.50 17.99
CA PHE A 36 12.65 -6.78 17.29
C PHE A 36 11.72 -6.85 16.09
N ILE A 37 10.51 -6.29 16.20
CA ILE A 37 9.59 -6.19 15.06
C ILE A 37 10.23 -5.33 13.96
N LEU A 38 10.72 -4.13 14.28
CA LEU A 38 11.31 -3.22 13.30
C LEU A 38 12.54 -3.83 12.61
N GLU A 39 13.42 -4.50 13.35
CA GLU A 39 14.62 -5.16 12.83
C GLU A 39 14.30 -6.35 11.91
N SER A 40 13.16 -7.01 12.12
CA SER A 40 12.74 -8.16 11.33
C SER A 40 12.09 -7.81 9.98
N LEU A 41 11.85 -6.51 9.72
CA LEU A 41 11.26 -6.02 8.48
C LEU A 41 12.25 -6.07 7.30
N PRO A 42 11.76 -6.26 6.07
CA PRO A 42 12.62 -6.29 4.90
C PRO A 42 13.04 -4.87 4.49
N LYS A 43 14.05 -4.78 3.62
CA LYS A 43 14.67 -3.51 3.21
C LYS A 43 13.69 -2.50 2.59
N SER A 44 12.57 -2.96 2.01
CA SER A 44 11.53 -2.07 1.49
C SER A 44 10.87 -1.19 2.57
N PHE A 45 11.02 -1.53 3.85
CA PHE A 45 10.52 -0.75 4.99
C PHE A 45 11.55 0.24 5.56
N ILE A 46 12.74 0.38 4.97
CA ILE A 46 13.73 1.40 5.38
C ILE A 46 13.13 2.82 5.43
N PRO A 47 12.28 3.26 4.48
CA PRO A 47 11.63 4.56 4.56
C PRO A 47 10.74 4.71 5.81
N PHE A 48 10.03 3.64 6.19
CA PHE A 48 9.21 3.62 7.40
C PHE A 48 10.08 3.74 8.65
N GLN A 49 11.14 2.94 8.76
CA GLN A 49 12.09 2.97 9.88
C GLN A 49 12.73 4.35 10.03
N THR A 50 13.17 4.95 8.92
CA THR A 50 13.78 6.28 8.91
C THR A 50 12.80 7.33 9.42
N ASN A 51 11.54 7.27 8.97
CA ASN A 51 10.49 8.19 9.42
C ASN A 51 10.15 8.01 10.90
N ALA A 52 10.10 6.77 11.39
CA ALA A 52 9.89 6.45 12.80
C ALA A 52 11.00 7.05 13.68
N SER A 53 12.27 6.87 13.30
CA SER A 53 13.43 7.39 14.03
C SER A 53 13.48 8.93 14.03
N LEU A 54 13.14 9.57 12.91
CA LEU A 54 13.19 11.03 12.80
C LEU A 54 12.07 11.73 13.58
N ASN A 55 10.86 11.19 13.55
CA ASN A 55 9.72 11.83 14.20
C ASN A 55 9.62 11.53 15.70
N LYS A 56 10.56 10.74 16.26
CA LYS A 56 10.55 10.30 17.67
C LYS A 56 9.20 9.75 18.10
N ILE A 57 8.50 9.07 17.19
CA ILE A 57 7.18 8.52 17.49
C ILE A 57 7.42 7.31 18.37
N GLU A 58 6.91 7.39 19.59
CA GLU A 58 6.87 6.26 20.49
C GLU A 58 5.68 5.38 20.08
N PHE A 59 5.98 4.15 19.67
CA PHE A 59 4.97 3.19 19.27
C PHE A 59 4.69 2.24 20.42
N ASN A 60 3.42 2.02 20.72
CA ASN A 60 2.98 0.74 21.27
C ASN A 60 2.74 -0.27 20.14
N LEU A 61 2.64 -1.55 20.48
CA LEU A 61 2.49 -2.63 19.48
C LEU A 61 1.29 -2.44 18.53
N THR A 62 0.17 -1.92 19.06
CA THR A 62 -1.05 -1.72 18.27
C THR A 62 -0.87 -0.57 17.26
N ALA A 63 -0.30 0.55 17.70
CA ALA A 63 0.01 1.68 16.83
C ALA A 63 1.02 1.28 15.74
N LEU A 64 2.07 0.54 16.12
CA LEU A 64 3.06 0.01 15.18
C LEU A 64 2.41 -0.85 14.09
N LEU A 65 1.57 -1.81 14.48
CA LEU A 65 0.88 -2.69 13.53
C LEU A 65 0.01 -1.91 12.54
N ASN A 66 -0.78 -0.95 13.05
CA ASN A 66 -1.65 -0.13 12.21
C ASN A 66 -0.86 0.69 11.19
N GLU A 67 0.23 1.32 11.61
CA GLU A 67 1.07 2.14 10.74
C GLU A 67 1.85 1.30 9.74
N LEU A 68 2.38 0.14 10.14
CA LEU A 68 3.01 -0.81 9.22
C LEU A 68 2.04 -1.32 8.16
N GLN A 69 0.80 -1.61 8.55
CA GLN A 69 -0.23 -2.07 7.62
C GLN A 69 -0.64 -0.96 6.65
N ARG A 70 -0.79 0.29 7.13
CA ARG A 70 -1.00 1.46 6.27
C ARG A 70 0.14 1.65 5.28
N PHE A 71 1.38 1.58 5.74
CA PHE A 71 2.56 1.70 4.90
C PHE A 71 2.62 0.60 3.83
N GLN A 72 2.36 -0.65 4.20
CA GLN A 72 2.28 -1.77 3.26
C GLN A 72 1.18 -1.55 2.22
N ASN A 73 0.00 -1.08 2.63
CA ASN A 73 -1.10 -0.79 1.70
C ASN A 73 -0.79 0.35 0.73
N LEU A 74 -0.07 1.38 1.17
CA LEU A 74 0.34 2.49 0.31
C LEU A 74 1.42 2.03 -0.68
N THR A 75 2.46 1.37 -0.19
CA THR A 75 3.63 0.99 -1.01
C THR A 75 3.37 -0.24 -1.90
N MET A 76 2.53 -1.17 -1.46
CA MET A 76 2.22 -2.41 -2.20
C MET A 76 0.81 -2.44 -2.80
N GLY A 77 -0.16 -1.71 -2.23
CA GLY A 77 -1.51 -1.58 -2.78
C GLY A 77 -1.59 -0.65 -4.00
N GLU A 78 -0.66 0.29 -4.15
CA GLU A 78 -0.55 1.13 -5.36
C GLU A 78 -0.18 0.33 -6.61
N ARG A 79 0.47 -0.84 -6.49
CA ARG A 79 0.67 -1.72 -7.65
C ARG A 79 -0.65 -2.13 -8.30
N LYS A 80 -1.71 -2.36 -7.51
CA LYS A 80 -3.03 -2.73 -8.03
C LYS A 80 -3.80 -1.57 -8.68
N LYS A 81 -3.61 -0.32 -8.25
CA LYS A 81 -4.33 0.83 -8.82
C LYS A 81 -3.61 1.42 -10.04
N VAL A 82 -2.28 1.35 -10.10
CA VAL A 82 -1.52 1.83 -11.26
C VAL A 82 -1.67 0.88 -12.47
N GLU A 83 -1.79 -0.43 -12.25
CA GLU A 83 -2.00 -1.41 -13.31
C GLU A 83 -3.41 -1.33 -13.95
N ALA A 84 -4.44 -0.97 -13.18
CA ALA A 84 -5.77 -0.70 -13.72
C ALA A 84 -5.83 0.53 -14.64
N ASN A 85 -4.88 1.47 -14.49
CA ASN A 85 -4.86 2.74 -15.22
C ASN A 85 -3.85 2.76 -16.38
N ALA A 86 -2.88 1.84 -16.42
CA ALA A 86 -1.87 1.76 -17.47
C ALA A 86 -2.39 1.13 -18.79
N THR A 87 -3.59 0.51 -18.76
CA THR A 87 -4.10 -0.28 -19.91
C THR A 87 -5.05 0.49 -20.84
N THR A 88 -5.02 1.82 -20.83
CA THR A 88 -5.70 2.63 -21.87
C THR A 88 -4.79 3.68 -22.51
N THR A 89 -3.55 3.30 -22.86
CA THR A 89 -2.83 3.98 -23.95
C THR A 89 -2.88 3.11 -25.21
N LYS A 90 -4.09 2.82 -25.70
CA LYS A 90 -4.29 2.75 -27.14
C LYS A 90 -4.82 4.11 -27.56
N ARG A 91 -3.91 4.94 -28.06
CA ARG A 91 -4.19 6.12 -28.88
C ARG A 91 -5.11 5.70 -30.04
N LYS A 92 -6.42 5.59 -29.79
CA LYS A 92 -7.42 5.68 -30.82
C LYS A 92 -7.68 7.17 -31.02
N LEU A 93 -6.82 7.80 -31.81
CA LEU A 93 -7.26 8.95 -32.59
C LEU A 93 -8.29 8.41 -33.59
N SER A 94 -9.52 8.21 -33.15
CA SER A 94 -10.64 8.13 -34.07
C SER A 94 -10.78 9.52 -34.68
N ARG A 95 -10.07 9.70 -35.81
CA ARG A 95 -10.30 10.79 -36.76
C ARG A 95 -11.82 10.86 -36.98
N GLY A 96 -12.41 11.96 -36.56
CA GLY A 96 -13.85 12.15 -36.56
C GLY A 96 -14.42 11.95 -37.96
N SER A 97 -15.39 11.05 -38.09
CA SER A 97 -16.34 11.05 -39.18
C SER A 97 -17.53 11.90 -38.75
N SER A 98 -17.42 13.21 -38.96
CA SER A 98 -18.54 14.14 -38.90
C SER A 98 -19.40 13.93 -40.16
N SER A 99 -20.49 13.18 -40.05
CA SER A 99 -21.52 13.14 -41.09
C SER A 99 -22.54 14.25 -40.81
N LYS A 100 -22.19 15.48 -41.23
CA LYS A 100 -23.11 16.61 -41.28
C LYS A 100 -23.79 16.61 -42.65
N THR A 101 -24.88 15.88 -42.80
CA THR A 101 -25.77 16.04 -43.95
C THR A 101 -26.47 17.40 -43.82
N LYS A 102 -26.00 18.38 -44.60
CA LYS A 102 -26.67 19.66 -44.80
C LYS A 102 -27.01 19.75 -46.30
N ALA A 103 -28.19 19.29 -46.67
CA ALA A 103 -28.81 19.67 -47.95
C ALA A 103 -29.89 20.71 -47.62
N GLY A 104 -29.66 21.94 -48.08
CA GLY A 104 -30.54 23.08 -47.88
C GLY A 104 -31.80 23.05 -48.78
N PRO A 105 -32.69 24.05 -48.63
CA PRO A 105 -34.10 23.96 -49.00
C PRO A 105 -34.38 24.52 -50.40
N SER A 106 -35.39 23.99 -51.09
CA SER A 106 -36.19 24.61 -52.18
C SER A 106 -37.05 23.52 -52.84
N LYS A 107 -38.28 23.71 -53.31
CA LYS A 107 -39.23 24.84 -53.40
C LYS A 107 -40.61 24.23 -53.65
N SER A 108 -41.65 24.95 -53.27
CA SER A 108 -43.06 24.73 -53.61
C SER A 108 -43.42 25.10 -55.06
N SER A 109 -44.65 24.72 -55.47
CA SER A 109 -45.40 24.96 -56.73
C SER A 109 -45.18 23.90 -57.83
N ALA A 110 -46.20 23.35 -58.50
CA ALA A 110 -47.59 23.77 -58.71
C ALA A 110 -48.58 22.60 -58.57
#